data_AF-A0A1G6AI39-F1
#
_entry.id   AF-A0A1G6AI39-F1
#
_cell.length_a   1.000
_cell.length_b   1.000
_cell.length_c   1.000
_cell.angle_alpha   90.00
_cell.angle_beta   90.00
_cell.angle_gamma   90.00
#
_symmetry.space_group_name_H-M   'P 1'
#
loop_
_entity.id
_entity.type
_entity.pdbx_description
1 polymer ?
#
loop_
_entity_poly.entity_id
_entity_poly.type
_entity_poly.pdbx_seq_one_letter_code
_entity_poly.pdbx_strand_id
1 'polypeptide(L)'
;MKRLLLLTLLGTAATVAHAQNADNLPELVAAFVAEERESATPERQAAISECILGAFEGLTEEELEAMIVPEDFEDSFDNLLEAYPEREKIVEVCEDL
;
A
#
# COMPACT_ATOMS: atom_id res chain seq x y z
N MET A 1 -39.18 30.74 -2.76
CA MET A 1 -37.86 30.61 -2.09
C MET A 1 -36.79 30.84 -3.14
N LYS A 2 -35.89 31.81 -2.91
CA LYS A 2 -34.92 32.35 -3.89
C LYS A 2 -33.79 31.35 -4.18
N ARG A 3 -33.42 31.25 -5.45
CA ARG A 3 -32.19 30.62 -5.96
C ARG A 3 -30.96 31.36 -5.43
N LEU A 4 -29.90 30.65 -5.06
CA LEU A 4 -28.54 31.12 -5.30
C LEU A 4 -27.57 29.93 -5.36
N LEU A 5 -27.01 29.74 -6.56
CA LEU A 5 -25.81 28.95 -6.81
C LEU A 5 -24.63 29.55 -6.04
N LEU A 6 -23.77 28.70 -5.47
CA LEU A 6 -22.35 29.00 -5.35
C LEU A 6 -21.56 27.83 -5.95
N LEU A 7 -21.10 28.04 -7.18
CA LEU A 7 -19.84 27.49 -7.66
C LEU A 7 -18.71 28.27 -6.99
N THR A 8 -17.78 27.58 -6.37
CA THR A 8 -16.42 28.08 -6.17
C THR A 8 -15.45 26.96 -6.50
N LEU A 9 -14.78 27.14 -7.64
CA LEU A 9 -13.54 26.47 -8.02
C LEU A 9 -12.51 26.64 -6.90
N LEU A 10 -11.81 25.57 -6.52
CA LEU A 10 -10.41 25.64 -6.10
C LEU A 10 -9.74 24.27 -6.28
N GLY A 11 -8.65 24.26 -7.04
CA GLY A 11 -7.57 23.29 -6.88
C GLY A 11 -7.61 22.10 -7.83
N THR A 12 -7.19 22.30 -9.07
CA THR A 12 -6.42 21.28 -9.79
C THR A 12 -5.17 20.94 -8.97
N ALA A 13 -5.28 19.95 -8.09
CA ALA A 13 -4.15 19.30 -7.43
C ALA A 13 -4.02 17.87 -7.97
N ALA A 14 -4.01 17.72 -9.30
CA ALA A 14 -3.87 16.44 -9.95
C ALA A 14 -2.64 16.47 -10.85
N THR A 15 -1.45 16.57 -10.27
CA THR A 15 -0.16 16.31 -10.96
C THR A 15 1.04 16.37 -10.02
N VAL A 16 1.09 15.54 -8.96
CA VAL A 16 2.38 15.16 -8.32
C VAL A 16 2.42 13.69 -7.84
N ALA A 17 1.32 12.94 -7.88
CA ALA A 17 1.24 11.60 -7.26
C ALA A 17 1.70 10.42 -8.15
N HIS A 18 2.66 10.61 -9.06
CA HIS A 18 2.98 9.60 -10.10
C HIS A 18 4.44 9.13 -10.14
N ALA A 19 5.27 9.46 -9.13
CA ALA A 19 6.69 9.09 -9.15
C ALA A 19 7.30 8.89 -7.74
N GLN A 20 6.50 8.52 -6.74
CA GLN A 20 6.98 8.29 -5.37
C GLN A 20 6.48 6.96 -4.77
N ASN A 21 5.94 6.05 -5.58
CA ASN A 21 5.15 4.95 -5.04
C ASN A 21 6.02 3.78 -4.56
N ALA A 22 7.07 3.42 -5.31
CA ALA A 22 7.96 2.33 -4.90
C ALA A 22 8.94 2.72 -3.78
N ASP A 23 9.44 3.95 -3.76
CA ASP A 23 10.33 4.47 -2.69
C ASP A 23 9.66 4.42 -1.30
N ASN A 24 8.33 4.46 -1.25
CA ASN A 24 7.55 4.43 -0.01
C ASN A 24 7.00 3.04 0.34
N LEU A 25 7.30 1.98 -0.44
CA LEU A 25 6.75 0.64 -0.18
C LEU A 25 7.03 0.13 1.25
N PRO A 26 8.23 0.31 1.83
CA PRO A 26 8.46 -0.06 3.23
C PRO A 26 7.56 0.67 4.23
N GLU A 27 7.27 1.95 3.97
CA GLU A 27 6.44 2.78 4.84
C GLU A 27 4.95 2.42 4.69
N LEU A 28 4.51 2.11 3.47
CA LEU A 28 3.16 1.65 3.16
C LEU A 28 2.88 0.27 3.79
N VAL A 29 3.81 -0.68 3.66
CA VAL A 29 3.71 -1.99 4.30
C VAL A 29 3.69 -1.85 5.83
N ALA A 30 4.55 -1.00 6.40
CA ALA A 30 4.55 -0.77 7.85
C ALA A 30 3.24 -0.14 8.34
N ALA A 31 2.66 0.81 7.59
CA ALA A 31 1.37 1.41 7.90
C ALA A 31 0.23 0.39 7.83
N PHE A 32 0.19 -0.42 6.77
CA PHE A 32 -0.76 -1.52 6.60
C PHE A 32 -0.68 -2.52 7.76
N VAL A 33 0.51 -2.99 8.11
CA VAL A 33 0.69 -3.93 9.24
C VAL A 33 0.31 -3.30 10.57
N ALA A 34 0.60 -2.02 10.79
CA ALA A 34 0.19 -1.34 12.02
C ALA A 34 -1.33 -1.25 12.18
N GLU A 35 -2.06 -1.12 11.07
CA GLU A 35 -3.52 -1.12 11.00
C GLU A 35 -4.09 -2.54 11.17
N GLU A 36 -3.63 -3.50 10.36
CA GLU A 36 -4.13 -4.88 10.34
C GLU A 36 -3.72 -5.73 11.55
N ARG A 37 -2.68 -5.31 12.27
CA ARG A 37 -2.13 -5.99 13.44
C ARG A 37 -2.03 -5.04 14.63
N GLU A 38 -3.04 -4.20 14.85
CA GLU A 38 -3.08 -3.23 15.96
C GLU A 38 -2.82 -3.82 17.36
N SER A 39 -3.15 -5.11 17.55
CA SER A 39 -2.96 -5.84 18.82
C SER A 39 -1.57 -6.44 18.99
N ALA A 40 -0.76 -6.49 17.94
CA ALA A 40 0.60 -6.98 17.99
C ALA A 40 1.54 -5.94 18.62
N THR A 41 2.67 -6.39 19.18
CA THR A 41 3.69 -5.46 19.67
C THR A 41 4.38 -4.77 18.49
N PRO A 42 4.96 -3.56 18.67
CA PRO A 42 5.72 -2.91 17.60
C PRO A 42 6.85 -3.77 17.03
N GLU A 43 7.51 -4.57 17.87
CA GLU A 43 8.55 -5.52 17.45
C GLU A 43 7.99 -6.62 16.53
N ARG A 44 6.77 -7.09 16.82
CA ARG A 44 6.09 -8.09 16.00
C ARG A 44 5.58 -7.48 14.69
N GLN A 45 5.02 -6.28 14.73
CA GLN A 45 4.63 -5.53 13.51
C GLN A 45 5.83 -5.28 12.59
N ALA A 46 6.99 -4.92 13.16
CA ALA A 46 8.22 -4.77 12.39
C ALA A 46 8.66 -6.09 11.73
N ALA A 47 8.63 -7.21 12.45
CA ALA A 47 8.98 -8.53 11.91
C ALA A 47 8.03 -8.96 10.76
N ILE A 48 6.73 -8.71 10.90
CA ILE A 48 5.74 -8.99 9.85
C ILE A 48 6.03 -8.11 8.61
N SER A 49 6.28 -6.82 8.82
CA SER A 49 6.58 -5.87 7.73
C SER A 49 7.85 -6.26 6.95
N GLU A 50 8.92 -6.62 7.66
CA GLU A 50 10.16 -7.11 7.04
C GLU A 50 9.94 -8.40 6.23
N CYS A 51 9.12 -9.33 6.76
CA CYS A 51 8.78 -10.57 6.06
C CYS A 51 7.97 -10.30 4.78
N ILE A 52 6.97 -9.42 4.83
CA ILE A 52 6.16 -9.04 3.67
C ILE A 52 7.03 -8.39 2.60
N LEU A 53 7.92 -7.46 2.97
CA LEU A 53 8.86 -6.86 2.01
C LEU A 53 9.77 -7.92 1.35
N GLY A 54 10.22 -8.90 2.13
CA GLY A 54 10.96 -10.05 1.61
C GLY A 54 10.18 -10.88 0.59
N ALA A 55 8.85 -10.99 0.74
CA ALA A 55 7.98 -11.70 -0.20
C ALA A 55 7.97 -11.05 -1.60
N PHE A 56 8.33 -9.76 -1.71
CA PHE A 56 8.40 -9.01 -2.97
C PHE A 56 9.82 -8.85 -3.51
N GLU A 57 10.83 -9.46 -2.87
CA GLU A 57 12.18 -9.52 -3.45
C GLU A 57 12.14 -10.10 -4.87
N GLY A 58 12.96 -9.51 -5.74
CA GLY A 58 13.06 -9.89 -7.14
C GLY A 58 12.02 -9.27 -8.08
N LEU A 59 11.02 -8.53 -7.57
CA LEU A 59 10.26 -7.60 -8.40
C LEU A 59 11.09 -6.35 -8.66
N THR A 60 10.98 -5.84 -9.88
CA THR A 60 11.57 -4.56 -10.25
C THR A 60 10.74 -3.42 -9.67
N GLU A 61 11.38 -2.27 -9.51
CA GLU A 61 10.71 -1.03 -9.10
C GLU A 61 9.55 -0.70 -10.05
N GLU A 62 9.73 -0.87 -11.37
CA GLU A 62 8.68 -0.65 -12.38
C GLU A 62 7.47 -1.57 -12.19
N GLU A 63 7.69 -2.85 -11.87
CA GLU A 63 6.58 -3.79 -11.58
C GLU A 63 5.81 -3.39 -10.33
N LEU A 64 6.50 -2.89 -9.30
CA LEU A 64 5.89 -2.42 -8.06
C LEU A 64 5.15 -1.09 -8.26
N GLU A 65 5.73 -0.11 -8.95
CA GLU A 65 5.08 1.17 -9.24
C GLU A 65 3.83 1.03 -10.11
N ALA A 66 3.83 0.04 -11.02
CA ALA A 66 2.68 -0.22 -11.88
C ALA A 66 1.46 -0.77 -11.12
N MET A 67 1.68 -1.38 -9.95
CA MET A 67 0.62 -2.07 -9.19
C MET A 67 0.29 -1.38 -7.87
N ILE A 68 1.25 -0.72 -7.22
CA ILE A 68 1.07 -0.07 -5.92
C ILE A 68 0.59 1.37 -6.09
N VAL A 69 -0.66 1.63 -5.67
CA VAL A 69 -1.24 2.96 -5.52
C VAL A 69 -1.32 3.30 -4.02
N PRO A 70 -0.56 4.28 -3.51
CA PRO A 70 -0.49 4.58 -2.07
C PRO A 70 -1.83 4.95 -1.42
N GLU A 71 -2.70 5.65 -2.15
CA GLU A 71 -4.03 6.07 -1.64
C GLU A 71 -5.01 4.90 -1.52
N ASP A 72 -4.68 3.76 -2.11
CA ASP A 72 -5.51 2.57 -2.22
C ASP A 72 -4.63 1.32 -2.05
N PHE A 73 -3.79 1.35 -1.02
CA PHE A 73 -2.72 0.37 -0.84
C PHE A 73 -3.26 -1.05 -0.63
N GLU A 74 -4.33 -1.21 0.15
CA GLU A 74 -4.97 -2.52 0.40
C GLU A 74 -5.44 -3.16 -0.91
N ASP A 75 -6.25 -2.45 -1.71
CA ASP A 75 -6.71 -2.94 -3.02
C ASP A 75 -5.53 -3.18 -3.99
N SER A 76 -4.51 -2.31 -3.96
CA SER A 76 -3.30 -2.47 -4.78
C SER A 76 -2.48 -3.70 -4.37
N PHE A 77 -2.42 -3.97 -3.08
CA PHE A 77 -1.72 -5.11 -2.49
C PHE A 77 -2.43 -6.41 -2.86
N ASP A 78 -3.76 -6.45 -2.79
CA ASP A 78 -4.57 -7.57 -3.26
C ASP A 78 -4.35 -7.83 -4.77
N ASN A 79 -4.38 -6.78 -5.60
CA ASN A 79 -4.09 -6.90 -7.03
C ASN A 79 -2.68 -7.45 -7.30
N LEU A 80 -1.69 -7.05 -6.50
CA LEU A 80 -0.32 -7.57 -6.59
C LEU A 80 -0.27 -9.06 -6.23
N LEU A 81 -0.99 -9.49 -5.20
CA LEU A 81 -1.08 -10.90 -4.81
C LEU A 81 -1.83 -11.74 -5.85
N GLU A 82 -2.88 -11.20 -6.48
CA GLU A 82 -3.56 -11.86 -7.60
C GLU A 82 -2.64 -12.04 -8.82
N ALA A 83 -1.75 -11.07 -9.08
CA ALA A 83 -0.78 -11.14 -10.17
C ALA A 83 0.37 -12.13 -9.88
N TYR A 84 0.74 -12.30 -8.61
CA TYR A 84 1.81 -13.18 -8.14
C TYR A 84 1.30 -14.14 -7.04
N PRO A 85 0.41 -15.09 -7.37
CA PRO A 85 -0.29 -15.93 -6.38
C PRO A 85 0.64 -16.85 -5.58
N GLU A 86 1.86 -17.09 -6.05
CA GLU A 86 2.88 -17.78 -5.26
C GLU A 86 3.37 -16.98 -4.05
N ARG A 87 3.25 -15.64 -4.08
CA ARG A 87 3.65 -14.74 -3.01
C ARG A 87 2.59 -14.61 -1.91
N GLU A 88 1.31 -14.81 -2.25
CA GLU A 88 0.19 -14.80 -1.28
C GLU A 88 0.47 -15.75 -0.11
N LYS A 89 0.89 -16.99 -0.40
CA LYS A 89 1.24 -17.97 0.64
C LYS A 89 2.42 -17.54 1.51
N ILE A 90 3.33 -16.74 0.99
CA ILE A 90 4.47 -16.22 1.75
C ILE A 90 3.95 -15.13 2.70
N VAL A 91 3.11 -14.23 2.20
CA VAL A 91 2.48 -13.17 3.00
C VAL A 91 1.59 -13.74 4.10
N GLU A 92 0.76 -14.74 3.82
CA GLU A 92 -0.03 -15.46 4.84
C GLU A 92 0.85 -16.01 5.98
N VAL A 93 2.01 -16.58 5.65
CA VAL A 93 2.97 -17.07 6.65
C VAL A 93 3.61 -15.93 7.43
N CYS A 94 3.90 -14.80 6.78
CA CYS A 94 4.43 -13.62 7.45
C CYS A 94 3.44 -13.07 8.48
N GLU A 95 2.16 -13.08 8.14
CA GLU A 95 1.07 -12.58 8.98
C GLU A 95 0.84 -13.37 10.27
N ASP A 96 1.28 -14.63 10.30
CA ASP A 96 1.18 -15.55 11.44
C ASP A 96 2.37 -15.48 12.41
N LEU A 97 3.46 -14.76 12.06
CA LEU A 97 4.62 -14.51 12.94
C LEU A 97 4.19 -13.80 14.21
#